data_AF-A0A3D1NQA4-F1
#
_entry.id   AF-A0A3D1NQA4-F1
#
_cell.length_a   1.000
_cell.length_b   1.000
_cell.length_c   1.000
_cell.angle_alpha   90.00
_cell.angle_beta   90.00
_cell.angle_gamma   90.00
#
_symmetry.space_group_name_H-M   'P 1'
#
loop_
_entity.id
_entity.type
_entity.pdbx_description
1 polymer ?
#
loop_
_entity_poly.entity_id
_entity_poly.type
_entity_poly.pdbx_seq_one_letter_code
_entity_poly.pdbx_strand_id
1 'polypeptide(L)' 'MRIKGTFLDEISHDIPHQNWGEAEWDRDFGYMREAGIDTVILIRCG' A
#
# COMPACT_ATOMS: atom_id res chain seq x y z
N MET A 1 -5.58 -8.55 18.36
CA MET A 1 -5.80 -8.76 16.90
C MET A 1 -4.81 -7.86 16.17
N ARG A 2 -4.09 -8.34 15.14
CA ARG A 2 -3.16 -7.52 14.34
C ARG A 2 -3.69 -7.40 12.90
N ILE A 3 -3.53 -6.25 12.28
CA ILE A 3 -3.80 -6.07 10.84
C ILE A 3 -2.74 -6.86 10.07
N LYS A 4 -3.16 -7.64 9.08
CA LYS A 4 -2.30 -8.52 8.29
C LYS A 4 -2.28 -8.19 6.79
N GLY A 5 -3.26 -7.42 6.33
CA GLY A 5 -3.37 -7.01 4.95
C GLY A 5 -3.66 -5.52 4.81
N THR A 6 -3.23 -4.94 3.69
CA THR A 6 -3.59 -3.57 3.30
C THR A 6 -3.88 -3.49 1.80
N PHE A 7 -4.64 -2.47 1.40
CA PHE A 7 -4.84 -2.14 -0.01
C PHE A 7 -3.77 -1.17 -0.48
N LEU A 8 -3.34 -1.31 -1.74
CA LEU A 8 -2.57 -0.30 -2.46
C LEU A 8 -3.53 0.47 -3.37
N ASP A 9 -3.64 1.77 -3.14
CA ASP A 9 -4.60 2.64 -3.81
C ASP A 9 -3.98 3.38 -4.99
N GLU A 10 -3.60 2.62 -6.02
CA GLU A 10 -2.93 3.15 -7.22
C GLU A 10 -3.91 3.74 -8.25
N ILE A 11 -5.18 3.33 -8.19
CA ILE A 11 -6.26 3.92 -8.98
C ILE A 11 -7.35 4.33 -8.01
N SER A 12 -7.14 5.50 -7.40
CA SER A 12 -8.04 6.04 -6.39
C SER A 12 -9.18 6.82 -7.02
N HIS A 13 -10.37 6.68 -6.43
CA HIS A 13 -11.55 7.47 -6.82
C HIS A 13 -11.65 8.77 -6.02
N ASP A 14 -11.15 8.80 -4.80
CA ASP A 14 -11.42 9.85 -3.81
C ASP A 14 -10.22 10.20 -2.91
N ILE A 15 -9.09 9.50 -3.03
CA ILE A 15 -7.85 9.79 -2.31
C ILE A 15 -6.82 10.39 -3.28
N PRO A 16 -6.27 11.59 -3.00
CA PRO A 16 -5.26 12.20 -3.84
C PRO A 16 -3.99 11.34 -3.96
N HIS A 17 -3.44 11.25 -5.16
CA HIS A 17 -2.25 10.46 -5.41
C HIS A 17 -1.00 11.09 -4.75
N GLN A 18 -0.18 10.26 -4.10
CA GLN A 18 1.03 10.72 -3.40
C GLN A 18 2.22 10.97 -4.34
N ASN A 19 2.11 10.58 -5.62
CA ASN A 19 3.15 10.69 -6.64
C ASN A 19 4.46 9.96 -6.25
N TRP A 20 4.32 8.80 -5.61
CA TRP A 20 5.45 7.99 -5.15
C TRP A 20 6.09 7.23 -6.30
N GLY A 21 7.43 7.17 -6.28
CA GLY A 21 8.21 6.29 -7.12
C GLY A 21 8.58 5.00 -6.39
N GLU A 22 9.47 4.22 -7.01
CA GLU A 22 9.93 2.93 -6.47
C GLU A 22 10.60 3.06 -5.09
N ALA A 23 11.36 4.14 -4.86
CA ALA A 23 12.10 4.32 -3.60
C ALA A 23 11.17 4.60 -2.40
N GLU A 24 10.11 5.36 -2.60
CA GLU A 24 9.10 5.60 -1.58
C GLU A 24 8.31 4.32 -1.30
N TRP A 25 7.93 3.59 -2.35
CA TRP A 25 7.23 2.31 -2.22
C TRP A 25 8.05 1.24 -1.49
N ASP A 26 9.34 1.09 -1.82
CA ASP A 26 10.23 0.13 -1.15
C ASP A 26 10.30 0.41 0.36
N ARG A 27 10.40 1.69 0.74
CA ARG A 27 10.38 2.10 2.14
C ARG A 27 9.05 1.76 2.81
N ASP A 28 7.93 2.01 2.14
CA ASP A 28 6.60 1.74 2.71
C ASP A 28 6.35 0.23 2.87
N PHE A 29 6.79 -0.62 1.94
CA PHE A 29 6.77 -2.08 2.10
C PHE A 29 7.63 -2.54 3.28
N GLY A 30 8.77 -1.86 3.54
CA GLY A 30 9.57 -2.06 4.74
C GLY A 30 8.76 -1.83 6.01
N TYR A 31 8.07 -0.70 6.11
CA TYR A 31 7.20 -0.39 7.25
C TYR A 31 6.02 -1.37 7.39
N MET A 32 5.41 -1.79 6.28
CA MET A 32 4.36 -2.82 6.29
C MET A 32 4.86 -4.13 6.91
N ARG A 33 6.06 -4.58 6.50
CA ARG A 33 6.67 -5.80 7.03
C ARG A 33 6.95 -5.68 8.53
N GLU A 34 7.52 -4.56 8.97
CA GLU A 34 7.81 -4.29 10.40
C GLU A 34 6.53 -4.26 11.24
N ALA A 35 5.43 -3.71 10.70
CA ALA A 35 4.11 -3.73 11.32
C ALA A 35 3.45 -5.13 11.32
N GLY A 36 4.01 -6.08 10.57
CA GLY A 36 3.52 -7.46 10.48
C GLY A 36 2.40 -7.67 9.46
N ILE A 37 2.26 -6.75 8.49
CA ILE A 37 1.44 -6.90 7.29
C ILE A 37 2.21 -7.80 6.31
N ASP A 38 1.56 -8.84 5.83
CA ASP A 38 2.13 -9.85 4.94
C ASP A 38 1.39 -10.00 3.61
N THR A 39 0.26 -9.31 3.47
CA THR A 39 -0.59 -9.33 2.29
C THR A 39 -0.85 -7.92 1.77
N VAL A 40 -0.68 -7.70 0.47
CA VAL A 40 -1.04 -6.44 -0.19
C VAL A 40 -2.01 -6.72 -1.34
N ILE A 41 -3.07 -5.92 -1.43
CA ILE A 41 -4.08 -6.03 -2.48
C ILE A 41 -4.06 -4.74 -3.30
N LEU A 42 -3.58 -4.83 -4.53
CA LEU A 42 -3.63 -3.72 -5.45
C LEU A 42 -5.05 -3.52 -5.98
N ILE A 43 -5.67 -2.39 -5.64
CA ILE A 43 -6.96 -2.01 -6.21
C ILE A 43 -6.73 -1.58 -7.67
N ARG A 44 -7.55 -2.14 -8.57
CA ARG A 44 -7.59 -1.79 -9.99
C ARG A 44 -8.96 -1.20 -10.28
N CYS A 45 -9.05 -0.22 -11.18
CA CYS A 45 -10.36 0.22 -11.68
C CYS A 45 -10.99 -0.90 -12.53
N GLY A 46 -12.28 -1.14 -12.31
CA GLY A 46 -13.14 -1.95 -13.19
C GLY A 46 -13.86 -1.09 -14.21
#